data_AF-A0A0F7N3K0-F1
#
_entry.id   AF-A0A0F7N3K0-F1
#
_cell.length_a   1.000
_cell.length_b   1.000
_cell.length_c   1.000
_cell.angle_alpha   90.00
_cell.angle_beta   90.00
_cell.angle_gamma   90.00
#
_symmetry.space_group_name_H-M   'P 1'
#
loop_
_entity.id
_entity.type
_entity.pdbx_description
1 polymer ?
#
loop_
_entity_poly.entity_id
_entity_poly.type
_entity_poly.pdbx_seq_one_letter_code
_entity_poly.pdbx_strand_id
1 'polypeptide(L)'
;MLFVVHNVTSATRLLDVMPLFDDDLRVQMLATCTGSSPFQGGVGELLAAVGVPVLPWEQAVRTPVDLAVSASLGGQIAALHGKLAVLSHGVGYTKRLRSPVAGRRSPVAGRRTPGSRLRAGAGVAA
;
A
#
# COMPACT_ATOMS: atom_id res chain seq x y z
N MET A 1 0.93 6.95 -13.17
CA MET A 1 0.83 6.20 -11.89
C MET A 1 0.08 4.90 -12.12
N LEU A 2 0.53 3.79 -11.55
CA LEU A 2 -0.11 2.48 -11.66
C LEU A 2 -0.61 1.98 -10.30
N PHE A 3 -1.90 1.70 -10.18
CA PHE A 3 -2.51 1.04 -9.03
C PHE A 3 -2.51 -0.48 -9.21
N VAL A 4 -1.86 -1.20 -8.31
CA VAL A 4 -1.62 -2.65 -8.41
C VAL A 4 -2.50 -3.40 -7.43
N VAL A 5 -3.45 -4.14 -7.98
CA VAL A 5 -4.47 -4.89 -7.22
C VAL A 5 -4.14 -6.38 -7.21
N HIS A 6 -4.46 -7.04 -6.11
CA HIS A 6 -4.37 -8.49 -5.97
C HIS A 6 -5.72 -9.14 -5.70
N ASN A 7 -6.62 -8.43 -5.02
CA ASN A 7 -7.95 -8.87 -4.63
C ASN A 7 -8.81 -7.64 -4.27
N VAL A 8 -10.10 -7.87 -3.99
CA VAL A 8 -11.06 -6.81 -3.62
C VAL A 8 -10.57 -5.99 -2.42
N THR A 9 -10.01 -6.62 -1.38
CA THR A 9 -9.49 -5.91 -0.19
C THR A 9 -8.36 -4.94 -0.53
N SER A 10 -7.44 -5.34 -1.43
CA SER A 10 -6.39 -4.45 -1.88
C SER A 10 -6.94 -3.31 -2.75
N ALA A 11 -7.92 -3.60 -3.60
CA ALA A 11 -8.55 -2.60 -4.46
C ALA A 11 -9.31 -1.54 -3.66
N THR A 12 -10.13 -1.95 -2.68
CA THR A 12 -10.86 -1.00 -1.83
C THR A 12 -9.92 -0.09 -1.07
N ARG A 13 -8.75 -0.59 -0.65
CA ARG A 13 -7.74 0.26 -0.01
C ARG A 13 -7.08 1.26 -0.95
N LEU A 14 -6.93 0.91 -2.23
CA LEU A 14 -6.42 1.86 -3.23
C LEU A 14 -7.47 2.91 -3.59
N LEU A 15 -8.76 2.54 -3.58
CA LEU A 15 -9.85 3.50 -3.79
C LEU A 15 -9.88 4.63 -2.76
N ASP A 16 -9.39 4.41 -1.53
CA ASP A 16 -9.29 5.46 -0.53
C ASP A 16 -8.27 6.57 -0.89
N VAL A 17 -7.30 6.27 -1.77
CA VAL A 17 -6.22 7.20 -2.12
C VAL A 17 -6.31 7.71 -3.55
N MET A 18 -7.05 7.04 -4.43
CA MET A 18 -7.24 7.49 -5.82
C MET A 18 -7.82 8.90 -5.93
N PRO A 19 -8.86 9.29 -5.16
CA PRO A 19 -9.41 10.64 -5.21
C PRO A 19 -8.43 11.78 -4.87
N LEU A 20 -7.28 11.47 -4.26
CA LEU A 20 -6.23 12.46 -4.02
C LEU A 20 -5.57 12.95 -5.33
N PHE A 21 -5.80 12.24 -6.44
CA PHE A 21 -5.17 12.50 -7.73
C PHE A 21 -6.18 12.78 -8.85
N ASP A 22 -7.49 12.62 -8.61
CA ASP A 22 -8.54 12.73 -9.65
C ASP A 22 -8.56 14.11 -10.35
N ASP A 23 -8.25 15.18 -9.61
CA ASP A 23 -8.25 16.55 -10.14
C ASP A 23 -6.88 17.03 -10.68
N ASP A 24 -5.82 16.19 -10.61
CA ASP A 24 -4.50 16.53 -11.15
C ASP A 24 -4.27 15.89 -12.52
N LEU A 25 -4.58 16.66 -13.58
CA LEU A 25 -4.43 16.23 -14.97
C LEU A 25 -2.99 15.86 -15.39
N ARG A 26 -1.98 16.21 -14.58
CA ARG A 26 -0.58 15.81 -14.82
C ARG A 26 -0.35 14.36 -14.42
N VAL A 27 -1.23 13.77 -13.62
CA VAL A 27 -1.14 12.41 -13.11
C VAL A 27 -2.05 11.50 -13.92
N GLN A 28 -1.49 10.79 -14.89
CA GLN A 28 -2.22 9.71 -15.53
C GLN A 28 -2.38 8.54 -14.55
N MET A 29 -3.62 8.15 -14.26
CA MET A 29 -3.92 6.99 -13.44
C MET A 29 -4.24 5.76 -14.30
N LEU A 30 -3.64 4.63 -13.95
CA LEU A 30 -3.86 3.32 -14.55
C LEU A 30 -4.05 2.30 -13.44
N ALA A 31 -4.77 1.22 -13.71
CA ALA A 31 -4.89 0.09 -12.78
C ALA A 31 -4.43 -1.21 -13.43
N THR A 32 -4.04 -2.19 -12.62
CA THR A 32 -3.78 -3.56 -13.06
C THR A 32 -4.12 -4.54 -11.95
N CYS A 33 -4.49 -5.77 -12.30
CA CYS A 33 -4.57 -6.87 -11.36
C CYS A 33 -3.48 -7.89 -11.67
N THR A 34 -2.74 -8.34 -10.66
CA THR A 34 -1.63 -9.30 -10.87
C THR A 34 -2.09 -10.71 -11.23
N GLY A 35 -3.38 -11.02 -11.05
CA GLY A 35 -3.93 -12.38 -11.22
C GLY A 35 -3.34 -13.42 -10.25
N SER A 36 -2.51 -13.01 -9.29
CA SER A 36 -1.70 -13.93 -8.47
C SER A 36 -2.37 -14.37 -7.18
N SER A 37 -3.56 -13.85 -6.86
CA SER A 37 -4.32 -14.24 -5.67
C SER A 37 -5.37 -15.28 -6.06
N PRO A 38 -5.63 -16.32 -5.24
CA PRO A 38 -6.76 -17.23 -5.46
C PRO A 38 -8.13 -16.54 -5.26
N PHE A 39 -8.16 -15.35 -4.65
CA PHE A 39 -9.36 -14.56 -4.41
C PHE A 39 -9.47 -13.41 -5.42
N GLN A 40 -10.00 -13.70 -6.61
CA GLN A 40 -10.19 -12.72 -7.71
C GLN A 40 -11.63 -12.25 -7.89
N GLY A 41 -12.61 -12.93 -7.31
CA GLY A 41 -14.03 -12.58 -7.48
C GLY A 41 -14.29 -11.13 -7.07
N GLY A 42 -14.95 -10.37 -7.93
CA GLY A 42 -15.29 -8.96 -7.70
C GLY A 42 -14.20 -7.96 -8.08
N VAL A 43 -12.98 -8.39 -8.41
CA VAL A 43 -11.88 -7.45 -8.76
C VAL A 43 -12.14 -6.75 -10.09
N GLY A 44 -12.59 -7.50 -11.11
CA GLY A 44 -12.84 -6.95 -12.44
C GLY A 44 -13.97 -5.94 -12.43
N GLU A 45 -15.08 -6.28 -11.75
CA GLU A 45 -16.25 -5.43 -11.57
C GLU A 45 -15.88 -4.16 -10.79
N LEU A 46 -15.10 -4.30 -9.72
CA LEU A 46 -14.66 -3.16 -8.92
C LEU A 46 -13.76 -2.24 -9.76
N LEU A 47 -12.78 -2.79 -10.48
CA LEU A 47 -11.89 -2.00 -11.34
C LEU A 47 -12.64 -1.29 -12.48
N ALA A 48 -13.64 -1.94 -13.07
CA ALA A 48 -14.50 -1.33 -14.08
C ALA A 48 -15.30 -0.14 -13.51
N ALA A 49 -15.77 -0.24 -12.27
CA ALA A 49 -16.51 0.84 -11.61
C ALA A 49 -15.65 2.07 -11.28
N VAL A 50 -14.34 1.93 -11.16
CA VAL A 50 -13.41 3.04 -10.87
C VAL A 50 -13.22 3.98 -12.07
N GLY A 51 -13.43 3.48 -13.30
CA GLY A 51 -13.34 4.31 -14.50
C GLY A 51 -11.92 4.69 -14.94
N VAL A 52 -10.87 4.10 -14.34
CA VAL A 52 -9.49 4.25 -14.82
C VAL A 52 -9.13 3.14 -15.81
N PRO A 53 -8.26 3.39 -16.81
CA PRO A 53 -7.82 2.34 -17.72
C PRO A 53 -7.15 1.18 -16.98
N VAL A 54 -7.59 -0.04 -17.25
CA VAL A 54 -7.07 -1.27 -16.65
C VAL A 54 -6.15 -1.97 -17.64
N LEU A 55 -4.88 -2.13 -17.27
CA LEU A 55 -3.89 -2.87 -18.06
C LEU A 55 -3.87 -4.35 -17.66
N PRO A 56 -3.82 -5.28 -18.65
CA PRO A 56 -3.40 -6.65 -18.40
C PRO A 56 -2.04 -6.68 -17.68
N TRP A 57 -1.84 -7.64 -16.77
CA TRP A 57 -0.63 -7.71 -15.96
C TRP A 57 0.65 -7.75 -16.80
N GLU A 58 0.64 -8.52 -17.87
CA GLU A 58 1.76 -8.69 -18.79
C GLU A 58 2.12 -7.36 -19.46
N GLN A 59 1.12 -6.52 -19.74
CA GLN A 59 1.36 -5.18 -20.29
C GLN A 59 1.84 -4.22 -19.19
N ALA A 60 1.29 -4.30 -17.99
CA ALA A 60 1.67 -3.45 -16.87
C ALA A 60 3.16 -3.58 -16.53
N VAL A 61 3.72 -4.80 -16.51
CA VAL A 61 5.16 -5.02 -16.26
C VAL A 61 6.08 -4.45 -17.34
N ARG A 62 5.57 -4.21 -18.56
CA ARG A 62 6.32 -3.57 -19.65
C ARG A 62 6.05 -2.07 -19.79
N THR A 63 5.09 -1.56 -19.03
CA THR A 63 4.67 -0.15 -19.12
C THR A 63 5.48 0.67 -18.13
N PRO A 64 6.34 1.61 -18.58
CA PRO A 64 7.06 2.48 -17.67
C PRO A 64 6.09 3.41 -16.95
N VAL A 65 6.20 3.48 -15.63
CA VAL A 65 5.46 4.42 -14.80
C VAL A 65 6.40 5.05 -13.77
N ASP A 66 6.16 6.30 -13.38
CA ASP A 66 6.99 6.97 -12.38
C ASP A 66 6.76 6.44 -10.96
N LEU A 67 5.53 5.98 -10.71
CA LEU A 67 5.07 5.46 -9.43
C LEU A 67 4.06 4.32 -9.63
N ALA A 68 4.32 3.20 -8.96
CA ALA A 68 3.39 2.13 -8.71
C ALA A 68 2.94 2.17 -7.23
N VAL A 69 1.64 2.03 -6.99
CA VAL A 69 1.04 1.99 -5.65
C VAL A 69 0.33 0.66 -5.48
N SER A 70 0.65 -0.06 -4.43
CA SER A 70 -0.02 -1.31 -4.08
C SER A 70 -0.43 -1.29 -2.62
N ALA A 71 -1.53 -1.95 -2.28
CA ALA A 71 -1.79 -2.25 -0.88
C ALA A 71 -1.13 -3.57 -0.45
N SER A 72 -0.66 -4.41 -1.38
CA SER A 72 -0.11 -5.76 -1.14
C SER A 72 1.29 -5.95 -1.70
N LEU A 73 1.98 -6.96 -1.16
CA LEU A 73 3.30 -7.42 -1.63
C LEU A 73 3.22 -8.79 -2.32
N GLY A 74 2.03 -9.19 -2.78
CA GLY A 74 1.85 -10.44 -3.52
C GLY A 74 2.43 -10.39 -4.93
N GLY A 75 2.49 -11.54 -5.60
CA GLY A 75 2.83 -11.64 -7.01
C GLY A 75 4.24 -11.16 -7.36
N GLN A 76 4.44 -10.84 -8.64
CA GLN A 76 5.73 -10.41 -9.19
C GLN A 76 5.84 -8.88 -9.22
N ILE A 77 5.42 -8.20 -8.15
CA ILE A 77 5.39 -6.73 -8.11
C ILE A 77 6.76 -6.07 -8.30
N ALA A 78 7.84 -6.79 -8.00
CA ALA A 78 9.22 -6.37 -8.26
C ALA A 78 9.57 -6.28 -9.76
N ALA A 79 8.74 -6.85 -10.65
CA ALA A 79 8.90 -6.73 -12.10
C ALA A 79 8.35 -5.40 -12.65
N LEU A 80 7.66 -4.60 -11.83
CA LEU A 80 7.16 -3.29 -12.26
C LEU A 80 8.29 -2.27 -12.38
N HIS A 81 8.13 -1.39 -13.35
CA HIS A 81 9.01 -0.26 -13.55
C HIS A 81 8.56 0.92 -12.66
N GLY A 82 9.52 1.70 -12.16
CA GLY A 82 9.26 2.89 -11.35
C GLY A 82 9.45 2.71 -9.85
N LYS A 83 9.08 3.74 -9.09
CA LYS A 83 9.10 3.66 -7.62
C LYS A 83 7.88 2.86 -7.15
N LEU A 84 8.06 1.96 -6.19
CA LEU A 84 6.96 1.22 -5.57
C LEU A 84 6.64 1.80 -4.19
N ALA A 85 5.41 2.29 -4.01
CA ALA A 85 4.84 2.63 -2.72
C ALA A 85 3.87 1.54 -2.28
N VAL A 86 4.03 1.03 -1.05
CA VAL A 86 3.15 0.00 -0.51
C VAL A 86 2.38 0.55 0.68
N LEU A 87 1.05 0.61 0.54
CA LEU A 87 0.14 0.98 1.60
C LEU A 87 -0.10 -0.21 2.52
N SER A 88 -0.34 0.06 3.80
CA SER A 88 -0.87 -0.95 4.70
C SER A 88 -2.30 -1.31 4.31
N HIS A 89 -2.61 -2.60 4.30
CA HIS A 89 -3.97 -3.12 4.07
C HIS A 89 -4.97 -2.82 5.21
N GLY A 90 -4.56 -2.16 6.31
CA GLY A 90 -5.39 -1.92 7.49
C GLY A 90 -4.59 -1.91 8.80
N VAL A 91 -5.28 -2.03 9.94
CA VAL A 91 -4.70 -2.01 11.29
C VAL A 91 -3.91 -3.29 11.57
N GLY A 92 -2.58 -3.22 11.45
CA GLY A 92 -1.67 -4.27 11.90
C GLY A 92 -0.90 -4.96 10.77
N TYR A 93 0.43 -4.99 10.91
CA TYR A 93 1.35 -5.76 10.08
C TYR A 93 1.21 -7.28 10.36
N THR A 94 0.08 -7.88 9.96
CA THR A 94 -0.17 -9.32 10.21
C THR A 94 0.55 -10.22 9.21
N LYS A 95 0.95 -9.70 8.03
CA LYS A 95 1.69 -10.49 7.04
C LYS A 95 3.20 -10.29 7.21
N ARG A 96 3.85 -11.21 7.92
CA ARG A 96 5.32 -11.33 7.90
C ARG A 96 5.72 -11.88 6.54
N LEU A 97 6.37 -11.05 5.74
CA LEU A 97 7.05 -11.52 4.54
C LEU A 97 8.40 -12.09 4.94
N ARG A 98 8.78 -13.21 4.33
CA ARG A 98 10.13 -13.74 4.46
C ARG A 98 11.05 -12.82 3.65
N SER A 99 11.84 -11.99 4.34
CA SER A 99 12.88 -11.18 3.68
C SER A 99 13.89 -12.10 2.98
N PRO A 100 14.25 -11.85 1.71
CA PRO A 100 15.57 -12.22 1.22
C PRO A 100 16.59 -11.36 1.99
N VAL A 101 17.44 -12.00 2.78
CA VAL A 101 18.52 -11.32 3.48
C VAL A 101 19.52 -10.80 2.45
N ALA A 102 19.62 -9.47 2.34
CA ALA A 102 20.86 -8.74 2.05
C ALA A 102 20.68 -7.26 2.40
N GLY A 103 21.00 -6.92 3.66
CA GLY A 103 21.46 -5.60 4.10
C GLY A 103 20.69 -4.37 3.62
N ARG A 104 19.59 -4.01 4.28
CA ARG A 104 19.23 -2.59 4.45
C ARG A 104 18.35 -2.38 5.68
N ARG A 105 18.66 -1.28 6.38
CA ARG A 105 18.23 -0.92 7.74
C ARG A 105 16.71 -1.07 7.93
N SER A 106 16.34 -1.82 8.95
CA SER A 106 15.01 -1.74 9.55
C SER A 106 14.72 -0.30 9.99
N PRO A 107 13.53 0.27 9.70
CA PRO A 107 13.14 1.50 10.35
C PRO A 107 13.03 1.25 11.85
N VAL A 108 13.88 1.91 12.64
CA VAL A 108 13.72 1.96 14.10
C VAL A 108 12.43 2.72 14.38
N ALA A 109 11.39 1.98 14.76
CA ALA A 109 10.18 2.55 15.34
C ALA A 109 10.52 3.05 16.75
N GLY A 110 10.57 4.37 16.91
CA GLY A 110 10.61 5.01 18.22
C GLY A 110 9.38 4.60 19.02
N ARG A 111 9.58 3.72 20.00
CA ARG A 111 8.59 3.34 21.00
C ARG A 111 8.24 4.60 21.81
N ARG A 112 7.11 5.24 21.53
CA ARG A 112 6.51 6.19 22.48
C ARG A 112 5.98 5.37 23.65
N THR A 113 6.72 5.34 24.75
CA THR A 113 6.20 4.97 26.07
C THR A 113 5.15 5.99 26.49
N PRO A 114 3.96 5.58 26.98
CA PRO A 114 3.07 6.50 27.67
C PRO A 114 3.80 7.01 28.91
N GLY A 115 4.01 8.33 28.99
CA GLY A 115 4.67 8.96 30.11
C GLY A 115 3.88 8.75 31.41
N SER A 116 4.44 7.98 32.33
CA SER A 116 4.04 8.02 33.74
C SER A 116 4.44 9.39 34.29
N ARG A 117 3.45 10.28 34.48
CA ARG A 117 3.65 11.49 35.27
C ARG A 117 3.94 11.08 36.70
N LEU A 118 5.19 11.25 37.13
CA LEU A 118 5.54 11.43 38.52
C LEU A 118 4.84 12.70 39.04
N ARG A 119 3.90 12.56 39.98
CA ARG A 119 3.52 13.65 40.87
C ARG A 119 4.42 13.56 42.10
N ALA A 120 5.48 14.36 42.11
CA ALA A 120 6.11 14.79 43.35
C ALA A 120 5.26 15.95 43.90
N GLY A 121 4.76 15.80 45.13
CA GLY A 121 4.07 16.85 45.87
C GLY A 121 4.59 16.81 47.31
N ALA A 122 5.36 17.83 47.65
CA ALA A 122 6.04 18.04 48.92
C ALA A 122 5.06 18.04 50.11
N GLY A 123 5.54 17.53 51.25
CA GLY A 123 4.86 17.71 52.53
C GLY A 123 5.13 19.09 53.13
N VAL A 124 4.20 19.54 53.99
CA VAL A 124 4.46 20.44 55.14
C VAL A 124 3.39 20.19 56.22
N ALA A 125 3.89 20.00 57.46
CA ALA A 125 3.34 20.28 58.80
C ALA A 125 1.99 19.70 59.27
N ALA A 126 2.04 18.93 60.36
CA ALA A 126 1.87 19.46 61.72
C ALA A 126 2.62 18.57 62.73
#